data_AF-A0A7V3FLD2-F1
#
_entry.id   AF-A0A7V3FLD2-F1
#
_cell.length_a   1.000
_cell.length_b   1.000
_cell.length_c   1.000
_cell.angle_alpha   90.00
_cell.angle_beta   90.00
_cell.angle_gamma   90.00
#
_symmetry.space_group_name_H-M   'P 1'
#
loop_
_entity.id
_entity.type
_entity.pdbx_description
1 polymer ?
#
loop_
_entity_poly.entity_id
_entity_poly.type
_entity_poly.pdbx_seq_one_letter_code
_entity_poly.pdbx_strand_id
1 'polypeptide(L)'
;APPEAPRSRSEERVFLPNRKNPVFFPPNSSALFVLVQIRDESHRFGIEFHRKLRKRRTLDSALAQVPGIGEARRKKLLRHFGSLKRVRAASAEEISAAIGVSMELAQRLQGALGEGEI
;
A
#
# COMPACT_ATOMS: atom_id res chain seq x y z
N ALA A 1 -10.59 -24.56 25.26
CA ALA A 1 -11.23 -23.40 24.61
C ALA A 1 -12.13 -23.92 23.49
N PRO A 2 -13.37 -23.43 23.33
CA PRO A 2 -14.20 -23.88 22.21
C PRO A 2 -13.57 -23.42 20.88
N PRO A 3 -13.72 -24.20 19.80
CA PRO A 3 -13.19 -23.84 18.49
C PRO A 3 -13.89 -22.56 17.98
N GLU A 4 -13.11 -21.62 17.44
CA GLU A 4 -13.61 -20.38 16.85
C GLU A 4 -14.67 -20.71 15.78
N ALA A 5 -15.91 -20.27 16.02
CA ALA A 5 -17.00 -20.43 15.07
C ALA A 5 -16.60 -19.81 13.71
N PRO A 6 -16.95 -20.45 12.58
CA PRO A 6 -16.69 -19.87 11.26
C PRO A 6 -17.30 -18.46 11.23
N ARG A 7 -16.52 -17.45 10.83
CA ARG A 7 -17.03 -16.08 10.60
C ARG A 7 -18.20 -16.18 9.63
N SER A 8 -19.42 -16.21 10.15
CA SER A 8 -20.62 -16.20 9.31
C SER A 8 -20.58 -14.92 8.51
N ARG A 9 -20.43 -15.03 7.17
CA ARG A 9 -20.70 -13.87 6.31
C ARG A 9 -22.11 -13.42 6.63
N SER A 10 -22.22 -12.22 7.18
CA SER A 10 -23.52 -11.59 7.37
C SER A 10 -24.27 -11.60 6.04
N GLU A 11 -25.55 -11.93 6.07
CA GLU A 11 -26.39 -11.89 4.87
C GLU A 11 -26.31 -10.51 4.20
N GLU A 12 -26.33 -10.51 2.87
CA GLU A 12 -26.22 -9.26 2.10
C GLU A 12 -27.51 -8.44 2.23
N ARG A 13 -27.39 -7.29 2.90
CA ARG A 13 -28.50 -6.39 3.19
C ARG A 13 -28.37 -5.14 2.34
N VAL A 14 -29.36 -4.90 1.49
CA VAL A 14 -29.40 -3.73 0.61
C VAL A 14 -30.38 -2.71 1.17
N PHE A 15 -29.95 -1.48 1.36
CA PHE A 15 -30.81 -0.40 1.88
C PHE A 15 -31.12 0.58 0.75
N LEU A 16 -32.39 0.92 0.61
CA LEU A 16 -32.83 1.95 -0.31
C LEU A 16 -32.86 3.32 0.40
N PRO A 17 -32.64 4.42 -0.33
CA PRO A 17 -32.82 5.77 0.22
C PRO A 17 -34.18 5.91 0.90
N ASN A 18 -34.20 6.59 2.06
CA ASN A 18 -35.42 6.83 2.85
C ASN A 18 -36.13 5.58 3.39
N ARG A 19 -35.47 4.42 3.42
CA ARG A 19 -36.04 3.18 3.96
C ARG A 19 -35.12 2.54 5.00
N LYS A 20 -35.65 2.33 6.21
CA LYS A 20 -34.91 1.69 7.32
C LYS A 20 -34.79 0.18 7.17
N ASN A 21 -35.78 -0.47 6.54
CA ASN A 21 -35.80 -1.92 6.39
C ASN A 21 -34.98 -2.34 5.17
N PRO A 22 -34.09 -3.35 5.30
CA PRO A 22 -33.34 -3.85 4.16
C PRO A 22 -34.25 -4.54 3.15
N VAL A 23 -33.80 -4.56 1.91
CA VAL A 23 -34.33 -5.36 0.82
C VAL A 23 -33.44 -6.58 0.68
N PHE A 24 -34.07 -7.75 0.70
CA PHE A 24 -33.39 -9.02 0.49
C PHE A 24 -33.56 -9.44 -0.96
N PHE A 25 -32.48 -9.92 -1.55
CA PHE A 25 -32.46 -10.49 -2.88
C PHE A 25 -32.25 -12.00 -2.78
N PRO A 26 -32.81 -12.81 -3.70
CA PRO A 26 -32.50 -14.23 -3.77
C PRO A 26 -30.98 -14.43 -3.90
N PRO A 27 -30.38 -15.40 -3.19
CA PRO A 27 -28.92 -15.62 -3.17
C PRO A 27 -28.29 -15.78 -4.56
N ASN A 28 -29.04 -16.30 -5.53
CA ASN A 28 -28.59 -16.55 -6.90
C ASN A 28 -29.13 -15.53 -7.92
N SER A 29 -29.63 -14.39 -7.47
CA SER A 29 -30.15 -13.37 -8.37
C SER A 29 -29.02 -12.56 -9.01
N SER A 30 -29.16 -12.27 -10.31
CA SER A 30 -28.22 -11.42 -11.05
C SER A 30 -28.10 -10.01 -10.45
N ALA A 31 -29.20 -9.49 -9.89
CA ALA A 31 -29.20 -8.19 -9.20
C ALA A 31 -28.28 -8.17 -7.98
N LEU A 32 -28.34 -9.20 -7.13
CA LEU A 32 -27.45 -9.30 -5.96
C LEU A 32 -25.99 -9.43 -6.38
N PHE A 33 -25.72 -10.21 -7.43
CA PHE A 33 -24.36 -10.40 -7.93
C PHE A 33 -23.70 -9.08 -8.35
N VAL A 34 -24.43 -8.24 -9.10
CA VAL A 34 -23.93 -6.92 -9.52
C VAL A 34 -23.66 -6.01 -8.32
N LEU A 35 -24.57 -5.98 -7.34
CA LEU A 35 -24.40 -5.15 -6.13
C LEU A 35 -23.18 -5.57 -5.31
N VAL A 36 -22.98 -6.88 -5.15
CA VAL A 36 -21.81 -7.44 -4.46
C VAL A 36 -20.53 -7.09 -5.22
N GLN A 37 -20.53 -7.20 -6.55
CA GLN A 37 -19.36 -6.86 -7.38
C GLN A 37 -18.97 -5.38 -7.22
N ILE A 38 -19.95 -4.46 -7.26
CA ILE A 38 -19.72 -3.02 -7.08
C ILE A 38 -19.15 -2.74 -5.67
N ARG A 39 -19.70 -3.38 -4.64
CA ARG A 39 -19.19 -3.25 -3.27
C ARG A 39 -17.75 -3.74 -3.16
N ASP A 40 -17.47 -4.92 -3.67
CA ASP A 40 -16.16 -5.55 -3.55
C ASP A 40 -15.10 -4.72 -4.29
N GLU A 41 -15.46 -4.16 -5.45
CA GLU A 41 -14.59 -3.26 -6.21
C GLU A 41 -14.36 -1.92 -5.49
N SER A 42 -15.40 -1.37 -4.84
CA SER A 42 -15.29 -0.16 -4.03
C SER A 42 -14.38 -0.37 -2.81
N HIS A 43 -14.52 -1.51 -2.13
CA HIS A 43 -13.64 -1.93 -1.04
C HIS A 43 -12.19 -2.13 -1.52
N ARG A 44 -12.00 -2.84 -2.64
CA ARG A 44 -10.68 -3.06 -3.25
C ARG A 44 -10.00 -1.74 -3.58
N PHE A 45 -10.73 -0.81 -4.21
CA PHE A 45 -10.22 0.50 -4.57
C PHE A 45 -9.82 1.32 -3.34
N GLY A 46 -10.66 1.38 -2.31
CA GLY A 46 -10.38 2.12 -1.08
C GLY A 46 -9.17 1.57 -0.31
N ILE A 47 -9.11 0.23 -0.16
CA ILE A 47 -7.97 -0.44 0.48
C ILE A 47 -6.68 -0.17 -0.32
N GLU A 48 -6.73 -0.29 -1.64
CA GLU A 48 -5.57 -0.07 -2.50
C GLU A 48 -5.08 1.38 -2.44
N PHE A 49 -6.00 2.34 -2.43
CA PHE A 49 -5.69 3.76 -2.29
C PHE A 49 -4.95 4.04 -0.99
N HIS A 50 -5.49 3.61 0.16
CA HIS A 50 -4.83 3.80 1.45
C HIS A 50 -3.52 3.02 1.56
N ARG A 51 -3.42 1.83 0.94
CA ARG A 51 -2.17 1.08 0.86
C ARG A 51 -1.10 1.86 0.08
N LYS A 52 -1.46 2.47 -1.05
CA LYS A 52 -0.55 3.33 -1.83
C LYS A 52 -0.13 4.57 -1.04
N LEU A 53 -1.06 5.23 -0.35
CA LEU A 53 -0.78 6.42 0.46
C LEU A 53 0.14 6.09 1.64
N ARG A 54 -0.15 5.02 2.39
CA ARG A 54 0.70 4.55 3.49
C ARG A 54 2.09 4.19 3.01
N LYS A 55 2.20 3.45 1.90
CA LYS A 55 3.49 3.15 1.27
C LYS A 55 4.26 4.46 1.09
N ARG A 56 3.74 5.43 0.32
CA ARG A 56 4.39 6.74 0.09
C ARG A 56 4.88 7.42 1.37
N ARG A 57 4.06 7.44 2.43
CA ARG A 57 4.45 8.07 3.72
C ARG A 57 5.62 7.34 4.41
N THR A 58 5.62 6.01 4.41
CA THR A 58 6.75 5.21 4.94
C THR A 58 8.02 5.41 4.10
N LEU A 59 7.89 5.55 2.78
CA LEU A 59 9.02 5.83 1.87
C LEU A 59 9.73 7.14 2.26
N ASP A 60 8.96 8.20 2.48
CA ASP A 60 9.50 9.52 2.84
C ASP A 60 10.17 9.50 4.22
N SER A 61 9.61 8.74 5.18
CA SER A 61 10.15 8.65 6.54
C SER A 61 11.47 7.90 6.62
N ALA A 62 11.62 6.76 5.94
CA ALA A 62 12.86 5.98 6.00
C ALA A 62 14.03 6.71 5.31
N LEU A 63 13.77 7.33 4.16
CA LEU A 63 14.78 8.11 3.45
C LEU A 63 15.10 9.44 4.14
N ALA A 64 14.18 9.99 4.96
CA ALA A 64 14.40 11.22 5.72
C ALA A 64 15.42 11.06 6.84
N GLN A 65 15.60 9.84 7.36
CA GLN A 65 16.52 9.57 8.45
C GLN A 65 17.99 9.53 8.00
N VAL A 66 18.26 9.47 6.69
CA VAL A 66 19.63 9.41 6.16
C VAL A 66 20.22 10.82 6.06
N PRO A 67 21.30 11.13 6.81
CA PRO A 67 21.98 12.42 6.72
C PRO A 67 22.56 12.66 5.32
N GLY A 68 22.41 13.89 4.79
CA GLY A 68 22.92 14.26 3.46
C GLY A 68 21.98 13.98 2.28
N ILE A 69 20.76 13.48 2.54
CA ILE A 69 19.75 13.20 1.51
C ILE A 69 18.52 14.11 1.69
N GLY A 70 18.55 15.26 1.01
CA GLY A 70 17.45 16.21 0.95
C GLY A 70 16.22 15.69 0.18
N GLU A 71 15.09 16.38 0.30
CA GLU A 71 13.80 15.99 -0.29
C GLU A 71 13.87 15.76 -1.81
N ALA A 72 14.64 16.58 -2.53
CA ALA A 72 14.82 16.47 -3.98
C ALA A 72 15.44 15.12 -4.39
N ARG A 73 16.47 14.67 -3.67
CA ARG A 73 17.14 13.37 -3.92
C ARG A 73 16.22 12.20 -3.55
N ARG A 74 15.43 12.33 -2.48
CA ARG A 74 14.42 11.33 -2.10
C ARG A 74 13.36 11.15 -3.18
N LYS A 75 12.78 12.25 -3.66
CA LYS A 75 11.82 12.23 -4.78
C LYS A 75 12.43 11.60 -6.04
N LYS A 76 13.70 11.87 -6.32
CA LYS A 76 14.42 11.28 -7.48
C LYS A 76 14.61 9.77 -7.32
N LEU A 77 15.02 9.29 -6.15
CA LEU A 77 15.06 7.84 -5.84
C LEU A 77 13.70 7.17 -6.00
N LEU A 78 12.64 7.77 -5.46
CA LEU A 78 11.30 7.21 -5.54
C LEU A 78 10.72 7.25 -6.95
N ARG A 79 11.05 8.27 -7.74
CA ARG A 79 10.67 8.31 -9.17
C ARG A 79 11.41 7.26 -9.98
N HIS A 80 12.68 7.01 -9.70
CA HIS A 80 13.49 6.06 -10.46
C HIS A 80 13.15 4.60 -10.11
N PHE A 81 13.14 4.26 -8.82
CA PHE A 81 12.93 2.89 -8.36
C PHE A 81 11.46 2.54 -8.09
N GLY A 82 10.59 3.53 -7.87
CA GLY A 82 9.15 3.36 -7.67
C GLY A 82 8.71 2.88 -6.27
N SER A 83 9.59 2.24 -5.50
CA SER A 83 9.30 1.80 -4.11
C SER A 83 10.57 1.61 -3.28
N LEU A 84 10.48 1.77 -1.95
CA LEU A 84 11.61 1.59 -1.02
C LEU A 84 12.11 0.15 -1.03
N LYS A 85 11.24 -0.84 -1.28
CA LYS A 85 11.68 -2.24 -1.44
C LYS A 85 12.67 -2.38 -2.61
N ARG A 86 12.41 -1.68 -3.71
CA ARG A 86 13.33 -1.66 -4.85
C ARG A 86 14.58 -0.81 -4.58
N VAL A 87 14.46 0.29 -3.83
CA VAL A 87 15.64 1.07 -3.38
C VAL A 87 16.53 0.25 -2.46
N ARG A 88 15.96 -0.57 -1.54
CA ARG A 88 16.71 -1.49 -0.67
C ARG A 88 17.42 -2.59 -1.45
N ALA A 89 16.80 -3.08 -2.53
CA ALA A 89 17.36 -4.12 -3.38
C ALA A 89 18.37 -3.59 -4.41
N ALA A 90 18.43 -2.27 -4.61
CA ALA A 90 19.33 -1.65 -5.57
C ALA A 90 20.78 -1.67 -5.06
N SER A 91 21.72 -1.79 -5.99
CA SER A 91 23.14 -1.70 -5.66
C SER A 91 23.55 -0.25 -5.37
N ALA A 92 24.68 -0.06 -4.68
CA ALA A 92 25.21 1.28 -4.45
C ALA A 92 25.53 1.99 -5.77
N GLU A 93 25.95 1.26 -6.81
CA GLU A 93 26.22 1.82 -8.14
C GLU A 93 24.93 2.31 -8.81
N GLU A 94 23.85 1.54 -8.74
CA GLU A 94 22.55 1.93 -9.28
C GLU A 94 21.99 3.17 -8.56
N ILE A 95 22.12 3.22 -7.23
CA ILE A 95 21.72 4.37 -6.42
C ILE A 95 22.54 5.60 -6.82
N SER A 96 23.86 5.45 -6.91
CA SER A 96 24.78 6.52 -7.32
C SER A 96 24.43 7.07 -8.69
N ALA A 97 24.22 6.20 -9.68
CA ALA A 97 23.83 6.58 -11.05
C ALA A 97 22.45 7.25 -11.10
N ALA A 98 21.48 6.76 -10.32
CA ALA A 98 20.12 7.28 -10.32
C ALA A 98 20.03 8.73 -9.81
N ILE A 99 20.77 9.07 -8.76
CA ILE A 99 20.69 10.40 -8.15
C ILE A 99 21.92 11.30 -8.36
N GLY A 100 23.01 10.78 -8.91
CA GLY A 100 24.24 11.53 -9.15
C GLY A 100 24.94 11.91 -7.85
N VAL A 101 25.19 10.93 -6.98
CA VAL A 101 25.90 11.13 -5.70
C VAL A 101 27.22 10.37 -5.68
N SER A 102 28.10 10.66 -4.72
CA SER A 102 29.32 9.88 -4.54
C SER A 102 28.99 8.44 -4.13
N MET A 103 29.87 7.51 -4.50
CA MET A 103 29.71 6.10 -4.11
C MET A 103 29.67 5.91 -2.59
N GLU A 104 30.44 6.70 -1.84
CA GLU A 104 30.40 6.67 -0.37
C GLU A 104 29.00 7.01 0.18
N LEU A 105 28.33 8.01 -0.40
CA LEU A 105 26.98 8.38 0.03
C LEU A 105 25.96 7.32 -0.37
N ALA A 106 26.12 6.71 -1.56
CA ALA A 106 25.26 5.63 -2.02
C ALA A 106 25.39 4.37 -1.13
N GLN A 107 26.61 3.99 -0.74
CA GLN A 107 26.87 2.89 0.19
C GLN A 107 26.27 3.16 1.57
N ARG A 108 26.43 4.38 2.10
CA ARG A 108 25.80 4.78 3.37
C ARG A 108 24.28 4.69 3.31
N LEU A 109 23.68 5.12 2.20
CA LEU A 109 22.24 5.02 2.01
C LEU A 109 21.77 3.57 1.90
N GLN A 110 22.53 2.72 1.20
CA GLN A 110 22.24 1.29 1.10
C GLN A 110 22.31 0.61 2.47
N GLY A 111 23.38 0.88 3.25
CA GLY A 111 23.55 0.36 4.61
C GLY A 111 22.43 0.80 5.55
N ALA A 112 22.12 2.09 5.60
CA ALA A 112 21.05 2.64 6.45
C ALA A 112 19.66 2.08 6.10
N LEU A 113 19.43 1.64 4.87
CA LEU A 113 18.18 1.02 4.43
C LEU A 113 18.15 -0.50 4.60
N GLY A 114 19.32 -1.14 4.66
CA GLY A 114 19.51 -2.59 4.88
C GLY A 114 19.38 -3.02 6.34
N GLU A 115 19.74 -2.14 7.30
CA GLU A 115 19.64 -2.42 8.75
C GLU A 115 18.21 -2.44 9.30
N GLY A 116 17.20 -2.14 8.47
CA GLY A 116 15.78 -2.09 8.87
C GLY A 116 15.05 -3.44 8.87
N GLU A 117 15.73 -4.54 9.20
CA GLU A 117 15.14 -5.84 9.50
C GLU A 117 15.50 -6.25 10.94
N ILE A 118 14.55 -6.03 11.87
CA ILE A 118 13.94 -6.98 12.83
C ILE A 118 12.58 -6.37 13.22
#